data_AF-A0A7W5FE12-F1
#
_entry.id   AF-A0A7W5FE12-F1
#
_cell.length_a   1.000
_cell.length_b   1.000
_cell.length_c   1.000
_cell.angle_alpha   90.00
_cell.angle_beta   90.00
_cell.angle_gamma   90.00
#
_symmetry.space_group_name_H-M   'P 1'
#
loop_
_entity.id
_entity.type
_entity.pdbx_description
1 polymer ?
#
loop_
_entity_poly.entity_id
_entity_poly.type
_entity_poly.pdbx_seq_one_letter_code
_entity_poly.pdbx_strand_id
1 'polypeptide(L)'
;MPTIWEYADQVAAGDTGLWQAATRRAAILLAPTHPVISLPYRMPVHQVLVQTTALVVYGRTRTAGAPGHVVTGLELAAWVAEHVLPGTDAGPGAVAAAVRRQLDSIAGMLRSTGHHVPEPGPRALHRYSPDPVVRLWHDLADVDDAPGLGGFPLLCLGVAAMSDTFGPAIV
;
A
#
# COMPACT_ATOMS: atom_id res chain seq x y z
N MET A 1 2.87 1.20 21.56
CA MET A 1 2.98 1.57 20.13
C MET A 1 4.29 0.98 19.64
N PRO A 2 4.30 0.14 18.60
CA PRO A 2 5.54 -0.37 18.04
C PRO A 2 6.29 0.75 17.31
N THR A 3 7.61 0.65 17.26
CA THR A 3 8.41 1.46 16.35
C THR A 3 8.07 1.11 14.90
N ILE A 4 8.34 2.01 13.96
CA ILE A 4 8.13 1.70 12.53
C ILE A 4 8.97 0.49 12.06
N TRP A 5 10.12 0.25 12.68
CA TRP A 5 10.97 -0.90 12.41
C TRP A 5 10.34 -2.21 12.86
N GLU A 6 9.88 -2.26 14.11
CA GLU A 6 9.17 -3.42 14.67
C GLU A 6 7.92 -3.73 13.84
N TYR A 7 7.19 -2.69 13.41
CA TYR A 7 6.02 -2.88 12.59
C TYR A 7 6.36 -3.37 11.17
N ALA A 8 7.44 -2.88 10.56
CA ALA A 8 7.89 -3.36 9.26
C ALA A 8 8.34 -4.84 9.29
N ASP A 9 8.97 -5.28 10.39
CA ASP A 9 9.30 -6.68 10.61
C ASP A 9 8.02 -7.54 10.82
N GLN A 10 6.99 -6.99 11.48
CA GLN A 10 5.67 -7.66 11.56
C GLN A 10 5.02 -7.79 10.18
N VAL A 11 5.08 -6.76 9.34
CA VAL A 11 4.58 -6.79 7.95
C VAL A 11 5.36 -7.78 7.07
N ALA A 12 6.67 -7.93 7.31
CA ALA A 12 7.47 -8.97 6.65
C ALA A 12 6.99 -10.39 7.01
N ALA A 13 6.37 -10.54 8.19
CA ALA A 13 5.75 -11.77 8.67
C ALA A 13 6.67 -13.01 8.60
N GLY A 14 7.93 -12.82 8.98
CA GLY A 14 8.94 -13.88 8.97
C GLY A 14 9.60 -14.12 7.61
N ASP A 15 9.21 -13.41 6.55
CA ASP A 15 9.98 -13.39 5.31
C ASP A 15 11.41 -12.88 5.57
N THR A 16 12.38 -13.50 4.91
CA THR A 16 13.81 -13.12 4.97
C THR A 16 14.35 -12.73 3.60
N GLY A 17 13.47 -12.53 2.62
CA GLY A 17 13.80 -12.32 1.22
C GLY A 17 13.54 -10.88 0.78
N LEU A 18 13.12 -10.76 -0.47
CA LEU A 18 12.89 -9.46 -1.12
C LEU A 18 11.72 -8.69 -0.51
N TRP A 19 10.75 -9.39 0.10
CA TRP A 19 9.63 -8.74 0.78
C TRP A 19 10.10 -8.04 2.06
N GLN A 20 10.91 -8.71 2.89
CA GLN A 20 11.53 -8.08 4.06
C GLN A 20 12.40 -6.87 3.69
N ALA A 21 13.17 -6.95 2.61
CA ALA A 21 13.96 -5.82 2.15
C ALA A 21 13.07 -4.61 1.79
N ALA A 22 11.92 -4.86 1.16
CA ALA A 22 10.97 -3.82 0.80
C ALA A 22 10.25 -3.21 2.02
N THR A 23 9.82 -4.02 3.00
CA THR A 23 9.18 -3.49 4.23
C THR A 23 10.15 -2.65 5.04
N ARG A 24 11.41 -3.07 5.16
CA ARG A 24 12.48 -2.28 5.80
C ARG A 24 12.76 -1.00 5.04
N ARG A 25 12.75 -1.04 3.71
CA ARG A 25 12.92 0.17 2.89
C ARG A 25 11.76 1.14 3.09
N ALA A 26 10.52 0.66 3.17
CA ALA A 26 9.37 1.49 3.51
C ALA A 26 9.55 2.16 4.88
N ALA A 27 10.02 1.42 5.90
CA ALA A 27 10.33 1.99 7.21
C ALA A 27 11.43 3.07 7.15
N ILE A 28 12.51 2.86 6.39
CA ILE A 28 13.56 3.89 6.18
C ILE A 28 12.96 5.18 5.63
N LEU A 29 12.06 5.07 4.64
CA LEU A 29 11.48 6.22 3.95
C LEU A 29 10.48 6.98 4.83
N LEU A 30 9.77 6.26 5.72
CA LEU A 30 8.73 6.82 6.58
C LEU A 30 9.24 7.27 7.95
N ALA A 31 10.34 6.71 8.46
CA ALA A 31 10.86 7.00 9.80
C ALA A 31 11.09 8.50 10.12
N PRO A 32 11.52 9.36 9.17
CA PRO A 32 11.71 10.79 9.45
C PRO A 32 10.42 11.52 9.86
N THR A 33 9.27 11.09 9.35
CA THR A 33 7.96 11.73 9.60
C THR A 33 7.06 10.91 10.50
N HIS A 34 7.20 9.58 10.47
CA HIS A 34 6.38 8.61 11.19
C HIS A 34 7.24 7.58 11.95
N PRO A 35 8.01 7.98 12.98
CA PRO A 35 8.94 7.07 13.66
C PRO A 35 8.24 5.96 14.49
N VAL A 36 6.97 6.17 14.84
CA VAL A 36 6.14 5.24 15.63
C VAL A 36 4.79 5.01 14.97
N ILE A 37 4.25 3.80 15.12
CA ILE A 37 2.95 3.45 14.54
C ILE A 37 1.87 3.51 15.61
N SER A 38 0.95 4.46 15.41
CA SER A 38 -0.32 4.49 16.14
C SER A 38 -1.18 3.32 15.67
N LEU A 39 -1.65 2.52 16.62
CA LEU A 39 -2.59 1.43 16.38
C LEU A 39 -3.99 1.81 16.91
N PRO A 40 -4.67 2.83 16.35
CA PRO A 40 -5.99 3.22 16.81
C PRO A 40 -7.03 2.17 16.42
N TYR A 41 -8.07 2.03 17.24
CA TYR A 41 -9.15 1.06 17.06
C TYR A 41 -10.08 1.34 15.87
N ARG A 42 -10.13 2.57 15.34
CA ARG A 42 -11.15 2.99 14.35
C ARG A 42 -10.65 3.19 12.92
N MET A 43 -9.47 3.79 12.74
CA MET A 43 -8.89 3.99 11.40
C MET A 43 -7.38 3.80 11.46
N PRO A 44 -6.85 2.65 11.03
CA PRO A 44 -5.43 2.33 11.17
C PRO A 44 -4.57 3.00 10.09
N VAL A 45 -4.70 4.33 9.90
CA VAL A 45 -4.06 5.09 8.80
C VAL A 45 -2.55 4.86 8.73
N HIS A 46 -1.84 4.89 9.86
CA HIS A 46 -0.38 4.68 9.87
C HIS A 46 0.01 3.25 9.51
N GLN A 47 -0.80 2.26 9.89
CA GLN A 47 -0.58 0.87 9.50
C GLN A 47 -0.75 0.71 7.99
N VAL A 48 -1.86 1.22 7.46
CA VAL A 48 -2.21 1.18 6.05
C VAL A 48 -1.16 1.94 5.22
N LEU A 49 -0.62 3.06 5.72
CA LEU A 49 0.48 3.80 5.11
C LEU A 49 1.73 2.93 4.96
N VAL A 50 2.19 2.29 6.05
CA VAL A 50 3.40 1.43 6.00
C VAL A 50 3.18 0.24 5.07
N GLN A 51 2.04 -0.44 5.21
CA GLN A 51 1.67 -1.60 4.40
C GLN A 51 1.59 -1.28 2.90
N THR A 52 0.91 -0.19 2.55
CA THR A 52 0.77 0.26 1.15
C THR A 52 2.12 0.68 0.59
N THR A 53 2.92 1.44 1.36
CA THR A 53 4.27 1.84 0.96
C THR A 53 5.15 0.62 0.72
N ALA A 54 5.08 -0.41 1.56
CA ALA A 54 5.83 -1.65 1.39
C ALA A 54 5.46 -2.39 0.10
N LEU A 55 4.16 -2.53 -0.23
CA LEU A 55 3.72 -3.12 -1.51
C LEU A 55 4.24 -2.34 -2.72
N VAL A 56 4.14 -1.00 -2.68
CA VAL A 56 4.60 -0.15 -3.77
C VAL A 56 6.11 -0.24 -3.93
N VAL A 57 6.88 -0.12 -2.83
CA VAL A 57 8.33 -0.26 -2.83
C VAL A 57 8.74 -1.64 -3.38
N TYR A 58 8.10 -2.71 -2.93
CA TYR A 58 8.36 -4.06 -3.40
C TYR A 58 8.12 -4.19 -4.91
N GLY A 59 6.93 -3.81 -5.38
CA GLY A 59 6.57 -3.89 -6.79
C GLY A 59 7.47 -3.05 -7.69
N ARG A 60 7.78 -1.82 -7.28
CA ARG A 60 8.70 -0.91 -7.99
C ARG A 60 10.12 -1.45 -8.04
N THR A 61 10.63 -1.95 -6.92
CA THR A 61 11.98 -2.54 -6.82
C THR A 61 12.13 -3.71 -7.79
N ARG A 62 11.12 -4.58 -7.85
CA ARG A 62 11.12 -5.79 -8.68
C ARG A 62 10.92 -5.50 -10.17
N THR A 63 10.27 -4.40 -10.53
CA THR A 63 9.95 -4.03 -11.92
C THR A 63 10.92 -3.05 -12.56
N ALA A 64 11.80 -2.41 -11.79
CA ALA A 64 12.74 -1.40 -12.28
C ALA A 64 13.78 -1.91 -13.31
N GLY A 65 13.89 -3.22 -13.53
CA GLY A 65 14.79 -3.83 -14.52
C GLY A 65 16.29 -3.70 -14.24
N ALA A 66 16.68 -2.86 -13.26
CA ALA A 66 18.05 -2.64 -12.84
C ALA A 66 18.39 -3.49 -11.60
N PRO A 67 19.41 -4.38 -11.66
CA PRO A 67 19.89 -5.12 -10.51
C PRO A 67 20.29 -4.18 -9.37
N GLY A 68 19.83 -4.46 -8.15
CA GLY A 68 20.18 -3.66 -6.97
C GLY A 68 19.51 -2.29 -6.88
N HIS A 69 18.51 -2.01 -7.72
CA HIS A 69 17.72 -0.78 -7.60
C HIS A 69 17.05 -0.68 -6.21
N VAL A 70 17.04 0.52 -5.65
CA VAL A 70 16.43 0.82 -4.35
C VAL A 70 15.52 2.03 -4.53
N VAL A 71 14.23 1.83 -4.26
CA VAL A 71 13.23 2.90 -4.40
C VAL A 71 13.55 4.08 -3.50
N THR A 72 13.55 5.28 -4.06
CA THR A 72 13.82 6.53 -3.33
C THR A 72 12.53 7.25 -2.93
N GLY A 73 12.63 8.21 -2.01
CA GLY A 73 11.48 9.06 -1.66
C GLY A 73 10.97 9.88 -2.86
N LEU A 74 11.88 10.32 -3.75
CA LEU A 74 11.52 11.05 -4.97
C LEU A 74 10.73 10.17 -5.96
N GLU A 75 11.13 8.90 -6.10
CA GLU A 75 10.39 7.95 -6.93
C GLU A 75 9.00 7.64 -6.36
N LEU A 76 8.87 7.56 -5.03
CA LEU A 76 7.56 7.45 -4.41
C LEU A 76 6.73 8.71 -4.62
N ALA A 77 7.32 9.90 -4.49
CA ALA A 77 6.62 11.17 -4.75
C ALA A 77 6.07 11.22 -6.19
N ALA A 78 6.90 10.86 -7.17
CA ALA A 78 6.50 10.79 -8.58
C ALA A 78 5.39 9.75 -8.80
N TRP A 79 5.55 8.55 -8.23
CA TRP A 79 4.54 7.49 -8.34
C TRP A 79 3.20 7.93 -7.73
N VAL A 80 3.22 8.55 -6.55
CA VAL A 80 1.97 8.99 -5.90
C VAL A 80 1.29 10.09 -6.70
N ALA A 81 2.04 11.03 -7.29
CA ALA A 81 1.46 12.08 -8.14
C ALA A 81 0.66 11.51 -9.34
N GLU A 82 1.08 10.35 -9.87
CA GLU A 82 0.37 9.63 -10.93
C GLU A 82 -0.87 8.85 -10.44
N HIS A 83 -0.97 8.61 -9.13
CA HIS A 83 -1.99 7.76 -8.50
C HIS A 83 -2.91 8.55 -7.54
N VAL A 84 -2.92 9.88 -7.61
CA VAL A 84 -3.81 10.73 -6.82
C VAL A 84 -5.26 10.47 -7.25
N LEU A 85 -6.13 10.25 -6.26
CA LEU A 85 -7.56 10.10 -6.50
C LEU A 85 -8.21 11.44 -6.87
N PRO A 86 -9.28 11.43 -7.69
CA PRO A 86 -10.05 12.62 -7.99
C PRO A 86 -10.53 13.32 -6.70
N GLY A 87 -10.53 14.66 -6.71
CA GLY A 87 -10.99 15.46 -5.58
C GLY A 87 -12.48 15.27 -5.27
N THR A 88 -12.93 15.83 -4.15
CA THR A 88 -14.31 15.70 -3.63
C THR A 88 -15.41 16.20 -4.58
N ASP A 89 -15.04 17.03 -5.55
CA ASP A 89 -15.96 17.58 -6.55
C ASP A 89 -16.23 16.59 -7.71
N ALA A 90 -15.50 15.48 -7.76
CA ALA A 90 -15.69 14.44 -8.75
C ALA A 90 -16.97 13.62 -8.45
N GLY A 91 -17.75 13.34 -9.48
CA GLY A 91 -18.92 12.47 -9.35
C GLY A 91 -18.53 11.04 -8.91
N PRO A 92 -19.44 10.30 -8.26
CA PRO A 92 -19.16 8.98 -7.66
C PRO A 92 -18.64 7.95 -8.68
N GLY A 93 -19.09 8.01 -9.93
CA GLY A 93 -18.59 7.15 -11.00
C GLY A 93 -17.12 7.40 -11.38
N ALA A 94 -16.67 8.66 -11.32
CA ALA A 94 -15.28 9.01 -11.60
C ALA A 94 -14.35 8.52 -10.48
N VAL A 95 -14.79 8.63 -9.22
CA VAL A 95 -14.08 8.08 -8.05
C VAL A 95 -13.98 6.56 -8.16
N ALA A 96 -15.08 5.86 -8.44
CA ALA A 96 -15.08 4.41 -8.59
C ALA A 96 -14.14 3.92 -9.72
N ALA A 97 -14.12 4.63 -10.85
CA ALA A 97 -13.22 4.32 -11.96
C ALA A 97 -11.73 4.56 -11.58
N ALA A 98 -11.44 5.62 -10.83
CA ALA A 98 -10.09 5.90 -10.36
C ALA A 98 -9.59 4.84 -9.35
N VAL A 99 -10.44 4.45 -8.40
CA VAL A 99 -10.18 3.35 -7.46
C VAL A 99 -9.86 2.06 -8.21
N ARG A 100 -10.69 1.69 -9.21
CA ARG A 100 -10.44 0.50 -10.03
C ARG A 100 -9.09 0.57 -10.75
N ARG A 101 -8.79 1.68 -11.43
CA ARG A 101 -7.48 1.87 -12.10
C ARG A 101 -6.31 1.74 -11.14
N GLN A 102 -6.44 2.27 -9.93
CA GLN A 102 -5.39 2.21 -8.92
C GLN A 102 -5.16 0.77 -8.43
N LEU A 103 -6.25 0.03 -8.16
CA LEU A 103 -6.18 -1.39 -7.82
C LEU A 103 -5.53 -2.18 -8.97
N ASP A 104 -5.96 -1.96 -10.20
CA ASP A 104 -5.46 -2.67 -11.38
C ASP A 104 -3.96 -2.38 -11.62
N SER A 105 -3.53 -1.13 -11.40
CA SER A 105 -2.12 -0.71 -11.50
C SER A 105 -1.24 -1.46 -10.49
N ILE A 106 -1.63 -1.48 -9.21
CA ILE A 106 -0.86 -2.16 -8.16
C ILE A 106 -0.92 -3.68 -8.35
N ALA A 107 -2.08 -4.24 -8.71
CA ALA A 107 -2.22 -5.66 -9.01
C ALA A 107 -1.34 -6.07 -10.20
N GLY A 108 -1.36 -5.29 -11.29
CA GLY A 108 -0.53 -5.51 -12.48
C GLY A 108 0.95 -5.49 -12.14
N MET A 109 1.38 -4.51 -11.34
CA MET A 109 2.75 -4.43 -10.83
C MET A 109 3.11 -5.68 -10.04
N LEU A 110 2.31 -6.07 -9.04
CA LEU A 110 2.59 -7.26 -8.22
C LEU A 110 2.55 -8.57 -9.03
N ARG A 111 1.68 -8.71 -10.03
CA ARG A 111 1.66 -9.87 -10.95
C ARG A 111 2.94 -9.95 -11.76
N SER A 112 3.46 -8.82 -12.24
CA SER A 112 4.69 -8.79 -13.03
C SER A 112 5.93 -9.22 -12.23
N THR A 113 5.87 -9.21 -10.89
CA THR A 113 6.94 -9.72 -10.03
C THR A 113 6.85 -11.23 -9.75
N GLY A 114 5.81 -11.90 -10.26
CA GLY A 114 5.59 -13.34 -10.18
C GLY A 114 4.49 -13.78 -9.21
N HIS A 115 3.81 -12.85 -8.51
CA HIS A 115 2.73 -13.22 -7.60
C HIS A 115 1.43 -13.53 -8.33
N HIS A 116 0.69 -14.52 -7.82
CA HIS A 116 -0.68 -14.77 -8.25
C HIS A 116 -1.64 -13.84 -7.48
N VAL A 117 -1.83 -12.63 -8.00
CA VAL A 117 -2.67 -11.59 -7.37
C VAL A 117 -4.13 -11.74 -7.82
N PRO A 118 -5.04 -12.12 -6.93
CA PRO A 118 -6.45 -12.29 -7.27
C PRO A 118 -7.16 -10.94 -7.43
N GLU A 119 -8.31 -10.97 -8.11
CA GLU A 119 -9.18 -9.80 -8.24
C GLU A 119 -9.72 -9.35 -6.87
N PRO A 120 -9.74 -8.02 -6.61
CA PRO A 120 -10.38 -7.46 -5.42
C PRO A 120 -11.84 -7.90 -5.32
N GLY A 121 -12.27 -8.24 -4.11
CA GLY A 121 -13.63 -8.67 -3.84
C GLY A 121 -14.10 -8.33 -2.42
N PRO A 122 -15.27 -8.85 -2.01
CA PRO A 122 -15.70 -8.74 -0.63
C PRO A 122 -14.68 -9.46 0.27
N ARG A 123 -14.32 -8.83 1.38
CA ARG A 123 -13.37 -9.40 2.35
C ARG A 123 -14.00 -10.66 2.95
N ALA A 124 -13.33 -11.79 2.75
CA ALA A 124 -13.85 -13.09 3.15
C ALA A 124 -12.83 -13.85 4.01
N LEU A 125 -13.29 -14.41 5.13
CA LEU A 125 -12.46 -15.12 6.12
C LEU A 125 -11.69 -16.32 5.55
N HIS A 126 -12.05 -16.82 4.36
CA HIS A 126 -11.44 -17.98 3.72
C HIS A 126 -10.38 -17.64 2.66
N ARG A 127 -10.06 -16.37 2.43
CA ARG A 127 -8.97 -15.94 1.54
C ARG A 127 -7.63 -15.94 2.29
N TYR A 128 -7.14 -17.13 2.60
CA TYR A 128 -5.81 -17.31 3.18
C TYR A 128 -4.77 -17.56 2.08
N SER A 129 -3.66 -16.84 2.13
CA SER A 129 -2.48 -17.09 1.31
C SER A 129 -1.24 -17.26 2.20
N PRO A 130 -0.40 -18.28 1.96
CA PRO A 130 0.90 -18.40 2.63
C PRO A 130 1.91 -17.35 2.13
N ASP A 131 1.62 -16.72 0.98
CA ASP A 131 2.43 -15.64 0.43
C ASP A 131 2.12 -14.32 1.16
N PRO A 132 3.08 -13.71 1.86
CA PRO A 132 2.85 -12.51 2.67
C PRO A 132 2.45 -11.30 1.81
N VAL A 133 2.90 -11.23 0.55
CA VAL A 133 2.55 -10.14 -0.38
C VAL A 133 1.08 -10.28 -0.79
N VAL A 134 0.65 -11.49 -1.14
CA VAL A 134 -0.74 -11.77 -1.54
C VAL A 134 -1.69 -11.64 -0.36
N ARG A 135 -1.27 -12.05 0.84
CA ARG A 135 -2.06 -11.84 2.06
C ARG A 135 -2.27 -10.35 2.30
N LEU A 136 -1.20 -9.54 2.20
CA LEU A 136 -1.33 -8.10 2.40
C LEU A 136 -2.17 -7.43 1.30
N TRP A 137 -2.09 -7.92 0.06
CA TRP A 137 -2.99 -7.50 -1.01
C TRP A 137 -4.46 -7.70 -0.62
N HIS A 138 -4.83 -8.87 -0.10
CA HIS A 138 -6.19 -9.12 0.39
C HIS A 138 -6.59 -8.15 1.51
N ASP A 139 -5.71 -7.92 2.48
CA ASP A 139 -5.99 -7.04 3.59
C ASP A 139 -6.27 -5.59 3.13
N LEU A 140 -5.63 -5.14 2.05
CA LEU A 140 -5.75 -3.76 1.56
C LEU A 140 -6.77 -3.56 0.43
N ALA A 141 -6.89 -4.51 -0.48
CA ALA A 141 -7.68 -4.38 -1.70
C ALA A 141 -9.13 -4.85 -1.53
N ASP A 142 -9.37 -5.84 -0.67
CA ASP A 142 -10.73 -6.35 -0.45
C ASP A 142 -11.54 -5.38 0.43
N VAL A 143 -12.83 -5.29 0.14
CA VAL A 143 -13.76 -4.34 0.77
C VAL A 143 -14.68 -5.04 1.76
N ASP A 144 -14.93 -4.44 2.92
CA ASP A 144 -15.92 -4.96 3.87
C ASP A 144 -17.33 -4.68 3.35
N ASP A 145 -18.26 -5.63 3.51
CA ASP A 145 -19.66 -5.51 3.03
C ASP A 145 -20.55 -4.59 3.91
N ALA A 146 -19.95 -3.65 4.66
CA ALA A 146 -20.64 -2.90 5.73
C ALA A 146 -21.31 -1.59 5.23
N PRO A 147 -22.59 -1.34 5.54
CA PRO A 147 -23.28 -0.13 5.08
C PRO A 147 -22.78 1.12 5.82
N GLY A 148 -22.45 2.17 5.06
CA GLY A 148 -22.16 3.51 5.57
C GLY A 148 -20.84 4.10 5.08
N LEU A 149 -19.79 3.26 4.98
CA LEU A 149 -18.46 3.56 4.43
C LEU A 149 -17.74 2.27 3.89
N GLY A 150 -18.36 1.09 4.03
CA GLY A 150 -17.78 -0.22 3.72
C GLY A 150 -17.89 -0.58 2.25
N GLY A 151 -17.07 0.06 1.43
CA GLY A 151 -16.88 -0.30 0.02
C GLY A 151 -15.60 0.27 -0.57
N PHE A 152 -14.79 0.94 0.26
CA PHE A 152 -13.59 1.62 -0.19
C PHE A 152 -12.35 0.81 0.25
N PRO A 153 -11.50 0.36 -0.68
CA PRO A 153 -10.29 -0.38 -0.34
C PRO A 153 -9.37 0.43 0.57
N LEU A 154 -8.82 -0.20 1.62
CA LEU A 154 -7.81 0.43 2.47
C LEU A 154 -6.58 0.85 1.66
N LEU A 155 -6.28 0.15 0.57
CA LEU A 155 -5.22 0.52 -0.36
C LEU A 155 -5.31 1.97 -0.84
N CYS A 156 -6.53 2.44 -1.10
CA CYS A 156 -6.77 3.80 -1.56
C CYS A 156 -6.53 4.84 -0.46
N LEU A 157 -6.90 4.52 0.79
CA LEU A 157 -6.52 5.31 1.96
C LEU A 157 -4.99 5.35 2.14
N GLY A 158 -4.31 4.23 1.91
CA GLY A 158 -2.85 4.14 1.98
C GLY A 158 -2.15 5.04 0.96
N VAL A 159 -2.62 5.04 -0.29
CA VAL A 159 -2.07 5.93 -1.33
C VAL A 159 -2.36 7.40 -1.03
N ALA A 160 -3.54 7.73 -0.49
CA ALA A 160 -3.81 9.08 -0.02
C ALA A 160 -2.84 9.51 1.09
N ALA A 161 -2.60 8.64 2.09
CA ALA A 161 -1.64 8.90 3.15
C ALA A 161 -0.18 8.99 2.64
N MET A 162 0.16 8.22 1.59
CA MET A 162 1.43 8.36 0.89
C MET A 162 1.54 9.72 0.19
N SER A 163 0.43 10.25 -0.35
CA SER A 163 0.39 11.58 -0.96
C SER A 163 0.64 12.67 0.07
N ASP A 164 0.04 12.54 1.25
CA ASP A 164 0.28 13.48 2.35
C ASP A 164 1.74 13.41 2.87
N THR A 165 2.38 12.25 2.76
CA THR A 165 3.73 12.01 3.30
C THR A 165 4.85 12.32 2.30
N PHE A 166 4.67 11.97 1.03
CA PHE A 166 5.69 12.06 -0.02
C PHE A 166 5.34 13.06 -1.13
N GLY A 167 4.09 13.50 -1.22
CA GLY A 167 3.66 14.46 -2.22
C GLY A 167 4.40 15.80 -2.09
N PRO A 168 4.35 16.63 -3.14
CA PRO A 168 4.92 17.96 -3.07
C PRO A 168 4.28 18.72 -1.91
N ALA A 169 5.11 19.25 -1.00
CA ALA A 169 4.64 20.19 -0.01
C ALA A 169 4.01 21.37 -0.78
N ILE A 170 2.70 21.57 -0.64
CA ILE A 170 2.06 22.80 -1.07
C ILE A 170 2.56 23.87 -0.08
N VAL A 171 3.61 24.60 -0.49
CA VAL A 171 4.13 25.79 0.18
C VAL A 171 3.52 27.02 -0.47
#